data_AF-A0A9R1C974-F1
#
_entry.id   AF-A0A9R1C974-F1
#
_cell.length_a   1.000
_cell.length_b   1.000
_cell.length_c   1.000
_cell.angle_alpha   90.00
_cell.angle_beta   90.00
_cell.angle_gamma   90.00
#
_symmetry.space_group_name_H-M   'P 1'
#
loop_
_entity.id
_entity.type
_entity.pdbx_description
1 polymer ?
#
loop_
_entity_poly.entity_id
_entity_poly.type
_entity_poly.pdbx_seq_one_letter_code
_entity_poly.pdbx_strand_id
1 'polypeptide(L)'
;MEYRTKIIKLCFVIAGLTASSVNACGWEPQPWRKYLIKTEVEKDTIPHHSIMRIFPDREPKIDKRHFQCGPYYVYQPGIFDAEDEQRERMKVMRGEYSTADFISDLITDVIDIFTTK
;
A
#
# COMPACT_ATOMS: atom_id res chain seq x y z
N MET A 1 0.11 -27.88 18.39
CA MET A 1 1.55 -27.53 18.20
C MET A 1 1.79 -26.58 17.03
N GLU A 2 0.90 -26.56 16.03
CA GLU A 2 1.01 -25.74 14.81
C GLU A 2 1.06 -24.21 15.02
N TYR A 3 0.33 -23.70 16.02
CA TYR A 3 0.31 -22.27 16.33
C TYR A 3 1.67 -21.73 16.77
N ARG A 4 2.46 -22.53 17.49
CA ARG A 4 3.80 -22.12 17.96
C ARG A 4 4.76 -21.98 16.78
N THR A 5 4.67 -22.88 15.80
CA THR A 5 5.46 -22.81 14.57
C THR A 5 5.06 -21.64 13.67
N LYS A 6 3.76 -21.28 13.60
CA LYS A 6 3.30 -20.08 12.88
C LYS A 6 3.78 -18.77 13.53
N ILE A 7 3.73 -18.69 14.87
CA ILE A 7 4.24 -17.52 15.63
C ILE A 7 5.74 -17.35 15.43
N ILE A 8 6.52 -18.43 15.48
CA ILE A 8 7.98 -18.36 15.28
C ILE A 8 8.32 -17.87 13.86
N LYS A 9 7.58 -18.33 12.83
CA LYS A 9 7.75 -17.84 11.44
C LYS A 9 7.39 -16.36 11.31
N LEU A 10 6.30 -15.92 11.92
CA LEU A 10 5.89 -14.51 11.95
C LEU A 10 6.95 -13.63 12.62
N CYS A 11 7.49 -14.06 13.77
CA CYS A 11 8.57 -13.34 14.46
C CYS A 11 9.83 -13.24 13.61
N PHE A 12 10.15 -14.27 12.82
CA PHE A 12 11.32 -14.26 11.93
C PHE A 12 11.15 -13.27 10.77
N VAL A 13 9.94 -13.17 10.20
CA VAL A 13 9.61 -12.20 9.15
C VAL A 13 9.68 -10.77 9.69
N ILE A 14 9.08 -10.51 10.86
CA ILE A 14 9.12 -9.19 11.50
C ILE A 14 10.55 -8.78 11.85
N ALA A 15 11.35 -9.71 12.40
CA ALA A 15 12.75 -9.44 12.72
C ALA A 15 13.62 -9.19 11.48
N GLY A 16 13.36 -9.89 10.36
CA GLY A 16 14.03 -9.62 9.09
C GLY A 16 13.67 -8.26 8.50
N LEU A 17 12.41 -7.84 8.65
CA LEU A 17 11.93 -6.53 8.19
C LEU A 17 12.55 -5.38 9.02
N THR A 18 12.64 -5.53 10.34
CA THR A 18 13.26 -4.51 11.21
C THR A 18 14.77 -4.44 11.06
N ALA A 19 15.45 -5.55 10.75
CA ALA A 19 16.89 -5.52 10.47
C ALA A 19 17.23 -4.74 9.18
N SER A 20 16.34 -4.78 8.19
CA SER A 20 16.52 -4.10 6.90
C SER A 20 16.40 -2.57 7.02
N SER A 21 15.54 -2.08 7.92
CA SER A 21 15.39 -0.64 8.16
C SER A 21 16.55 -0.02 8.94
N VAL A 22 17.31 -0.80 9.73
CA VAL A 22 18.49 -0.31 10.46
C VAL A 22 19.67 -0.04 9.52
N ASN A 23 19.86 -0.86 8.47
CA ASN A 23 20.91 -0.63 7.47
C ASN A 23 20.64 0.58 6.57
N ALA A 24 19.42 1.11 6.55
CA ALA A 24 19.11 2.37 5.89
C ALA A 24 19.61 3.61 6.67
N CYS A 25 20.21 3.44 7.86
CA CYS A 25 20.71 4.55 8.67
C CYS A 25 22.08 5.07 8.20
N GLY A 26 22.86 4.27 7.46
CA GLY A 26 24.25 4.61 7.09
C GLY A 26 24.39 5.62 5.94
N TRP A 27 23.38 5.76 5.09
CA TRP A 27 23.39 6.69 3.94
C TRP A 27 22.69 8.01 4.25
N GLU A 28 22.13 8.16 5.46
CA GLU A 28 21.30 9.29 5.77
C GLU A 28 22.15 10.57 5.95
N PRO A 29 21.90 11.64 5.17
CA PRO A 29 22.70 12.86 5.24
C PRO A 29 22.59 13.51 6.62
N GLN A 30 23.68 14.13 7.07
CA GLN A 30 23.69 14.86 8.35
C GLN A 30 22.55 15.89 8.43
N PRO A 31 21.99 16.16 9.63
CA PRO A 31 20.76 16.95 9.78
C PRO A 31 20.85 18.37 9.20
N TRP A 32 22.02 19.02 9.27
CA TRP A 32 22.23 20.33 8.65
C TRP A 32 22.24 20.27 7.11
N ARG A 33 22.72 19.16 6.53
CA ARG A 33 22.67 18.95 5.07
C ARG A 33 21.25 18.77 4.59
N LYS A 34 20.41 18.09 5.37
CA LYS A 34 18.96 17.97 5.08
C LYS A 34 18.29 19.34 5.01
N TYR A 35 18.66 20.25 5.93
CA TYR A 35 18.12 21.61 5.92
C TYR A 35 18.49 22.36 4.64
N LEU A 36 19.76 22.32 4.22
CA LEU A 36 20.21 22.97 2.98
C LEU A 36 19.53 22.40 1.74
N ILE A 37 19.42 21.07 1.65
CA ILE A 37 18.71 20.40 0.56
C ILE A 37 17.25 20.84 0.53
N LYS A 38 16.57 20.87 1.70
CA LYS A 38 15.18 21.31 1.80
C LYS A 38 15.01 22.75 1.32
N THR A 39 15.90 23.66 1.74
CA THR A 39 15.83 25.07 1.32
C THR A 39 16.06 25.26 -0.17
N GLU A 40 16.90 24.42 -0.79
CA GLU A 40 17.17 24.50 -2.23
C GLU A 40 15.99 23.92 -3.03
N VAL A 41 15.48 22.76 -2.61
CA VAL A 41 14.30 22.14 -3.21
C VAL A 41 13.09 23.09 -3.15
N GLU A 42 12.87 23.78 -2.05
CA GLU A 42 11.76 24.72 -1.90
C GLU A 42 11.88 25.94 -2.84
N LYS A 43 13.11 26.41 -3.11
CA LYS A 43 13.35 27.48 -4.08
C LYS A 43 13.14 27.01 -5.52
N ASP A 44 13.56 25.79 -5.84
CA ASP A 44 13.48 25.22 -7.19
C ASP A 44 12.09 24.68 -7.53
N THR A 45 11.25 24.41 -6.53
CA THR A 45 9.90 23.88 -6.74
C THR A 45 8.95 25.01 -7.16
N ILE A 46 8.66 25.08 -8.47
CA ILE A 46 7.58 25.95 -9.00
C ILE A 46 6.24 25.48 -8.39
N PRO A 47 5.44 26.35 -7.76
CA PRO A 47 4.21 25.99 -7.08
C PRO A 47 3.04 25.80 -8.07
N HIS A 48 3.21 24.95 -9.09
CA HIS A 48 2.17 24.64 -10.07
C HIS A 48 1.94 23.14 -10.16
N HIS A 49 0.67 22.79 -10.34
CA HIS A 49 0.25 21.43 -10.62
C HIS A 49 0.83 21.02 -11.98
N SER A 50 1.63 19.94 -12.02
CA SER A 50 2.09 19.38 -13.29
C SER A 50 0.88 19.04 -14.16
N ILE A 51 0.92 19.41 -15.44
CA ILE A 51 -0.12 19.02 -16.43
C ILE A 51 -0.10 17.50 -16.64
N MET A 52 1.04 16.85 -16.39
CA MET A 52 1.18 15.39 -16.33
C MET A 52 0.85 14.80 -14.95
N ARG A 53 0.37 15.60 -13.98
CA ARG A 53 -0.13 15.04 -12.73
C ARG A 53 -1.38 14.25 -13.07
N ILE A 54 -1.20 12.95 -13.16
CA ILE A 54 -2.27 11.98 -13.22
C ILE A 54 -3.13 12.25 -11.97
N PHE A 55 -4.37 12.64 -12.21
CA PHE A 55 -5.29 12.89 -11.11
C PHE A 55 -5.42 11.58 -10.32
N PRO A 56 -5.35 11.62 -8.98
CA PRO A 56 -5.63 10.46 -8.17
C PRO A 56 -6.97 9.91 -8.64
N ASP A 57 -6.97 8.62 -8.87
CA ASP A 57 -8.06 7.91 -9.49
C ASP A 57 -9.35 8.24 -8.72
N ARG A 58 -10.28 8.95 -9.36
CA ARG A 58 -11.46 9.51 -8.69
C ARG A 58 -12.19 8.38 -7.99
N GLU A 59 -12.63 8.57 -6.75
CA GLU A 59 -13.43 7.57 -6.04
C GLU A 59 -14.52 6.99 -6.96
N PRO A 60 -14.78 5.68 -6.89
CA PRO A 60 -15.74 5.03 -7.79
C PRO A 60 -17.07 5.78 -7.73
N LYS A 61 -17.58 6.19 -8.89
CA LYS A 61 -18.81 7.01 -8.99
C LYS A 61 -20.07 6.31 -8.45
N ILE A 62 -19.99 5.01 -8.24
CA ILE A 62 -21.10 4.14 -7.86
C ILE A 62 -20.75 3.49 -6.52
N ASP A 63 -21.60 3.71 -5.52
CA ASP A 63 -21.46 3.04 -4.22
C ASP A 63 -21.91 1.57 -4.33
N LYS A 64 -20.93 0.67 -4.24
CA LYS A 64 -21.11 -0.79 -4.37
C LYS A 64 -21.93 -1.40 -3.23
N ARG A 65 -22.07 -0.71 -2.09
CA ARG A 65 -22.80 -1.20 -0.91
C ARG A 65 -24.30 -1.39 -1.20
N HIS A 66 -24.85 -0.60 -2.12
CA HIS A 66 -26.26 -0.71 -2.52
C HIS A 66 -26.58 -2.02 -3.25
N PHE A 67 -25.56 -2.71 -3.77
CA PHE A 67 -25.71 -3.99 -4.47
C PHE A 67 -25.49 -5.20 -3.54
N GLN A 68 -25.16 -4.96 -2.26
CA GLN A 68 -25.07 -6.01 -1.26
C GLN A 68 -26.46 -6.32 -0.71
N CYS A 69 -27.19 -7.24 -1.36
CA CYS A 69 -28.53 -7.59 -0.94
C CYS A 69 -28.52 -8.65 0.18
N GLY A 70 -28.96 -8.24 1.38
CA GLY A 70 -29.44 -9.14 2.44
C GLY A 70 -28.47 -9.41 3.60
N PRO A 71 -28.99 -9.93 4.74
CA PRO A 71 -28.22 -10.19 5.96
C PRO A 71 -27.23 -11.36 5.87
N TYR A 72 -27.24 -12.10 4.76
CA TYR A 72 -26.38 -13.26 4.49
C TYR A 72 -25.57 -13.07 3.21
N TYR A 73 -25.11 -11.84 2.94
CA TYR A 73 -24.31 -11.58 1.75
C TYR A 73 -23.04 -12.44 1.78
N VAL A 74 -22.94 -13.40 0.86
CA VAL A 74 -21.73 -14.15 0.57
C VAL A 74 -21.06 -13.44 -0.59
N TYR A 75 -19.79 -13.06 -0.44
CA TYR A 75 -19.04 -12.42 -1.52
C TYR A 75 -19.08 -13.31 -2.77
N GLN A 76 -19.67 -12.79 -3.84
CA GLN A 76 -19.62 -13.36 -5.17
C GLN A 76 -18.94 -12.35 -6.08
N PRO A 77 -18.07 -12.80 -7.00
CA PRO A 77 -17.42 -11.91 -7.94
C PRO A 77 -18.50 -11.21 -8.78
N GLY A 78 -18.69 -9.93 -8.53
CA GLY A 78 -19.65 -9.06 -9.19
C GLY A 78 -19.07 -8.41 -10.43
N ILE A 79 -19.94 -7.75 -11.19
CA ILE A 79 -19.57 -7.06 -12.44
C ILE A 79 -18.50 -5.97 -12.22
N PHE A 80 -18.35 -5.50 -10.98
CA PHE A 80 -17.42 -4.44 -10.58
C PHE A 80 -16.06 -4.95 -10.07
N ASP A 81 -15.87 -6.25 -9.85
CA ASP A 81 -14.60 -6.79 -9.35
C ASP A 81 -13.53 -6.83 -10.46
N ALA A 82 -13.94 -7.13 -11.70
CA ALA A 82 -13.04 -7.07 -12.85
C ALA A 82 -12.52 -5.65 -13.13
N GLU A 83 -13.37 -4.63 -12.89
CA GLU A 83 -12.98 -3.22 -13.01
C GLU A 83 -11.99 -2.82 -11.92
N ASP A 84 -12.20 -3.27 -10.68
CA ASP A 84 -11.27 -3.02 -9.58
C ASP A 84 -9.91 -3.70 -9.83
N GLU A 85 -9.90 -4.93 -10.30
CA GLU A 85 -8.65 -5.64 -10.60
C GLU A 85 -7.88 -4.97 -11.74
N GLN A 86 -8.57 -4.51 -12.78
CA GLN A 86 -7.96 -3.71 -13.83
C GLN A 86 -7.41 -2.38 -13.29
N ARG A 87 -8.13 -1.75 -12.37
CA ARG A 87 -7.73 -0.51 -11.73
C ARG A 87 -6.47 -0.68 -10.88
N GLU A 88 -6.40 -1.74 -10.08
CA GLU A 88 -5.20 -2.10 -9.32
C GLU A 88 -4.02 -2.39 -10.24
N ARG A 89 -4.22 -3.15 -11.32
CA ARG A 89 -3.17 -3.37 -12.34
C ARG A 89 -2.69 -2.07 -12.98
N MET A 90 -3.59 -1.13 -13.25
CA MET A 90 -3.24 0.18 -13.79
C MET A 90 -2.47 1.05 -12.77
N LYS A 91 -2.83 1.01 -11.48
CA LYS A 91 -2.07 1.68 -10.41
C LYS A 91 -0.64 1.15 -10.32
N VAL A 92 -0.47 -0.17 -10.40
CA VAL A 92 0.83 -0.83 -10.41
C VAL A 92 1.66 -0.42 -11.64
N MET A 93 1.07 -0.43 -12.84
CA MET A 93 1.76 0.00 -14.07
C MET A 93 2.17 1.48 -14.06
N ARG A 94 1.41 2.32 -13.35
CA ARG A 94 1.66 3.76 -13.24
C ARG A 94 2.72 4.10 -12.19
N GLY A 95 3.13 3.13 -11.36
CA GLY A 95 4.10 3.35 -10.28
C GLY A 95 3.55 4.18 -9.12
N GLU A 96 2.22 4.33 -9.02
CA GLU A 96 1.54 5.04 -7.92
C GLU A 96 1.32 4.14 -6.69
N TYR A 97 1.94 2.96 -6.67
CA TYR A 97 1.84 2.00 -5.58
C TYR A 97 2.44 2.62 -4.30
N SER A 98 1.56 3.01 -3.38
CA SER A 98 1.92 3.73 -2.17
C SER A 98 2.34 2.76 -1.06
N THR A 99 3.04 3.26 -0.05
CA THR A 99 3.39 2.49 1.15
C THR A 99 2.14 2.00 1.91
N ALA A 100 1.02 2.71 1.79
CA ALA A 100 -0.26 2.28 2.34
C ALA A 100 -0.84 1.05 1.63
N ASP A 101 -0.72 1.00 0.29
CA ASP A 101 -1.20 -0.12 -0.52
C ASP A 101 -0.40 -1.40 -0.20
N PHE A 102 0.92 -1.26 -0.05
CA PHE A 102 1.78 -2.34 0.42
C PHE A 102 1.36 -2.92 1.78
N ILE A 103 1.04 -2.06 2.74
CA ILE A 103 0.63 -2.51 4.08
C ILE A 103 -0.75 -3.19 4.01
N SER A 104 -1.66 -2.67 3.17
CA SER A 104 -2.97 -3.27 2.94
C SER A 104 -2.86 -4.68 2.37
N ASP A 105 -2.02 -4.86 1.35
CA ASP A 105 -1.78 -6.16 0.71
C ASP A 105 -1.13 -7.13 1.70
N LEU A 106 -0.13 -6.67 2.46
CA LEU A 106 0.52 -7.47 3.51
C LEU A 106 -0.48 -7.97 4.57
N ILE A 107 -1.39 -7.09 5.01
CA ILE A 107 -2.41 -7.46 6.01
C ILE A 107 -3.41 -8.46 5.39
N THR A 108 -3.81 -8.23 4.15
CA THR A 108 -4.75 -9.10 3.44
C THR A 108 -4.17 -10.50 3.25
N ASP A 109 -2.91 -10.59 2.81
CA ASP A 109 -2.18 -11.85 2.66
C ASP A 109 -2.01 -12.58 4.00
N VAL A 110 -1.71 -11.85 5.07
CA VAL A 110 -1.59 -12.44 6.42
C VAL A 110 -2.93 -13.00 6.87
N ILE A 111 -4.02 -12.23 6.72
CA ILE A 111 -5.36 -12.69 7.07
C ILE A 111 -5.72 -13.93 6.24
N ASP A 112 -5.43 -13.93 4.94
CA ASP A 112 -5.75 -15.06 4.07
C ASP A 112 -4.98 -16.32 4.50
N ILE A 113 -3.69 -16.23 4.85
CA ILE A 113 -2.89 -17.36 5.39
C ILE A 113 -3.48 -17.94 6.69
N PHE A 114 -4.17 -17.12 7.49
CA PHE A 114 -4.80 -17.57 8.73
C PHE A 114 -6.26 -18.01 8.56
N THR A 115 -6.92 -17.61 7.47
CA THR A 115 -8.34 -17.85 7.22
C THR A 115 -8.56 -18.98 6.19
N THR A 116 -7.65 -19.16 5.24
CA THR A 116 -7.57 -20.37 4.42
C THR A 116 -7.10 -21.53 5.29
N LYS A 117 -7.95 -22.55 5.38
CA LYS A 117 -7.72 -23.78 6.15
C LYS A 117 -6.61 -24.62 5.55
#